data_AF-A0A8J9TC55-F1
#
_entry.id   AF-A0A8J9TC55-F1
#
_cell.length_a   1.000
_cell.length_b   1.000
_cell.length_c   1.000
_cell.angle_alpha   90.00
_cell.angle_beta   90.00
_cell.angle_gamma   90.00
#
_symmetry.space_group_name_H-M   'P 1'
#
loop_
_entity.id
_entity.type
_entity.pdbx_description
1 polymer ?
#
loop_
_entity_poly.entity_id
_entity_poly.type
_entity_poly.pdbx_seq_one_letter_code
_entity_poly.pdbx_strand_id
1 'polypeptide(L)'
;MSDDDCEIDYKSVKASIDGSQDDAERGGDFPIRRSKGGCCGPESWKKWTWCGTVMILLITIVTIIPLSLQKLSSTEFGIEYTTYSKKLDDAAKTGGLHTGPPGFSFIKFPSTFLSEDLPRGTCVSQDGLRVDYKVTFQYQIMAENLLPAIFKYRNFATWSKAVSSAGTSAIQHTCSEFEISNFQNQRGVIQARMEDNLRDKLDGSAETGDPGVYALVIALQLQNVDIPEDYQKAVEEKQAAVEAIALAQNQRVQSITQANTALLSAREEARKINDTAVNEASIVLTKAGLQAEETTFAFVTEAEVLVGAKASFNLTTEGVLAYVSNRLYAQVPRLTVTSSEPARLSRKDEL
;
A
#
# COMPACT_ATOMS: atom_id res chain seq x y z
N MET A 1 -6.07 0.38 -54.01
CA MET A 1 -7.16 0.43 -55.00
C MET A 1 -7.66 1.85 -54.98
N SER A 2 -7.31 2.57 -56.06
CA SER A 2 -7.93 3.81 -56.56
C SER A 2 -7.60 5.14 -55.86
N ASP A 3 -6.57 5.78 -56.43
CA ASP A 3 -6.46 7.17 -56.90
C ASP A 3 -7.69 8.10 -56.70
N ASP A 4 -7.45 9.29 -56.13
CA ASP A 4 -7.53 10.59 -56.85
C ASP A 4 -7.26 11.79 -55.91
N ASP A 5 -6.43 12.71 -56.42
CA ASP A 5 -6.33 14.16 -56.18
C ASP A 5 -6.02 14.77 -54.80
N CYS A 6 -4.76 15.19 -54.62
CA CYS A 6 -4.39 16.61 -54.43
C CYS A 6 -2.86 16.75 -54.41
N GLU A 7 -2.29 17.15 -55.54
CA GLU A 7 -0.88 17.50 -55.69
C GLU A 7 -0.74 19.03 -55.68
N ILE A 8 -0.13 19.60 -54.63
CA ILE A 8 0.45 20.94 -54.66
C ILE A 8 1.96 20.76 -54.50
N ASP A 9 2.63 21.00 -55.62
CA ASP A 9 4.06 20.90 -55.85
C ASP A 9 4.87 21.81 -54.92
N TYR A 10 5.85 21.22 -54.25
CA TYR A 10 6.77 21.83 -53.31
C TYR A 10 8.16 21.90 -53.94
N LYS A 11 8.34 22.68 -55.02
CA LYS A 11 9.68 23.06 -55.52
C LYS A 11 9.62 24.13 -56.62
N SER A 12 9.82 25.39 -56.24
CA SER A 12 10.71 26.35 -56.97
C SER A 12 10.49 27.80 -56.53
N VAL A 13 10.74 28.12 -55.26
CA VAL A 13 10.99 29.51 -54.83
C VAL A 13 12.31 29.56 -54.07
N LYS A 14 13.38 29.25 -54.80
CA LYS A 14 14.75 29.55 -54.38
C LYS A 14 15.67 29.59 -55.60
N ALA A 15 15.48 30.63 -56.42
CA ALA A 15 16.46 31.07 -57.39
C ALA A 15 16.14 32.52 -57.78
N SER A 16 16.45 33.45 -56.87
CA SER A 16 16.60 34.86 -57.22
C SER A 16 17.69 35.39 -56.31
N ILE A 17 18.93 35.15 -56.74
CA ILE A 17 20.15 35.92 -56.45
C ILE A 17 21.22 35.37 -57.42
N ASP A 18 21.76 36.33 -58.19
CA ASP A 18 23.02 36.34 -58.95
C ASP A 18 23.10 35.81 -60.40
N GLY A 19 23.61 36.72 -61.25
CA GLY A 19 24.20 36.47 -62.57
C GLY A 19 23.57 37.30 -63.70
N SER A 20 23.88 38.59 -63.85
CA SER A 20 24.98 39.12 -64.68
C SER A 20 24.67 39.20 -66.19
N GLN A 21 24.51 40.44 -66.65
CA GLN A 21 25.22 41.05 -67.79
C GLN A 21 24.98 40.54 -69.24
N ASP A 22 24.92 41.54 -70.13
CA ASP A 22 25.11 41.53 -71.60
C ASP A 22 23.89 41.32 -72.52
N ASP A 23 23.43 42.46 -73.05
CA ASP A 23 23.25 42.80 -74.48
C ASP A 23 22.65 41.76 -75.44
N ALA A 24 21.46 42.06 -75.98
CA ALA A 24 21.26 42.26 -77.44
C ALA A 24 19.76 42.39 -77.82
N GLU A 25 19.46 43.51 -78.46
CA GLU A 25 18.61 43.67 -79.66
C GLU A 25 17.27 42.90 -79.79
N ARG A 26 16.14 43.63 -79.73
CA ARG A 26 15.30 43.95 -80.93
C ARG A 26 13.93 44.52 -80.53
N GLY A 27 13.66 45.71 -81.08
CA GLY A 27 12.43 45.99 -81.84
C GLY A 27 11.14 46.27 -81.06
N GLY A 28 10.66 47.51 -81.15
CA GLY A 28 9.25 47.82 -80.89
C GLY A 28 9.00 49.28 -80.49
N ASP A 29 8.91 50.15 -81.49
CA ASP A 29 8.44 51.54 -81.40
C ASP A 29 7.18 51.72 -80.53
N PHE A 30 7.20 52.66 -79.60
CA PHE A 30 6.01 53.46 -79.23
C PHE A 30 6.43 54.89 -78.81
N PRO A 31 5.62 55.92 -79.14
CA PRO A 31 6.12 57.25 -79.45
C PRO A 31 6.34 58.12 -78.21
N ILE A 32 7.52 58.75 -78.16
CA ILE A 32 7.85 59.79 -77.19
C ILE A 32 7.11 61.08 -77.57
N ARG A 33 6.03 61.39 -76.85
CA ARG A 33 5.47 62.75 -76.83
C ARG A 33 6.41 63.66 -76.04
N ARG A 34 7.17 64.48 -76.76
CA ARG A 34 7.87 65.65 -76.21
C ARG A 34 6.84 66.62 -75.62
N SER A 35 6.80 66.74 -74.30
CA SER A 35 6.33 67.94 -73.63
C SER A 35 7.51 68.91 -73.52
N LYS A 36 7.42 70.04 -74.24
CA LYS A 36 8.39 71.13 -74.21
C LYS A 36 8.36 71.81 -72.84
N GLY A 37 9.56 72.22 -72.40
CA GLY A 37 9.79 72.86 -71.12
C GLY A 37 9.13 74.22 -70.92
N GLY A 38 9.15 74.64 -69.66
CA GLY A 38 8.85 75.98 -69.18
C GLY A 38 9.73 76.27 -67.96
N CYS A 39 10.27 77.48 -67.90
CA CYS A 39 11.50 77.87 -67.22
C CYS A 39 11.44 77.98 -65.69
N CYS A 40 12.64 77.86 -65.09
CA CYS A 40 13.21 78.60 -63.96
C CYS A 40 12.31 79.21 -62.88
N GLY A 41 12.60 78.82 -61.63
CA GLY A 41 12.48 79.66 -60.45
C GLY A 41 13.43 79.15 -59.34
N PRO A 42 14.50 79.88 -58.96
CA PRO A 42 15.45 79.44 -57.94
C PRO A 42 14.99 79.84 -56.52
N GLU A 43 13.77 79.47 -56.12
CA GLU A 43 13.31 79.58 -54.72
C GLU A 43 12.36 78.45 -54.28
N SER A 44 12.02 77.50 -55.15
CA SER A 44 11.13 76.37 -54.85
C SER A 44 11.88 75.07 -54.58
N TRP A 45 13.17 74.96 -54.94
CA TRP A 45 13.96 73.73 -54.75
C TRP A 45 14.26 73.46 -53.26
N LYS A 46 14.37 74.51 -52.43
CA LYS A 46 14.41 74.39 -50.96
C LYS A 46 13.10 73.84 -50.39
N LYS A 47 11.94 74.13 -50.99
CA LYS A 47 10.64 73.64 -50.50
C LYS A 47 10.40 72.16 -50.86
N TRP A 48 10.86 71.72 -52.04
CA TRP A 48 10.75 70.31 -52.44
C TRP A 48 11.75 69.38 -51.74
N THR A 49 12.98 69.84 -51.51
CA THR A 49 13.96 69.11 -50.70
C THR A 49 13.57 69.05 -49.22
N TRP A 50 12.94 70.11 -48.69
CA TRP A 50 12.36 70.10 -47.35
C TRP A 50 11.15 69.15 -47.24
N CYS A 51 10.24 69.14 -48.22
CA CYS A 51 9.14 68.17 -48.24
C CYS A 51 9.63 66.71 -48.36
N GLY A 52 10.64 66.45 -49.18
CA GLY A 52 11.23 65.10 -49.33
C GLY A 52 11.92 64.61 -48.05
N THR A 53 12.68 65.48 -47.38
CA THR A 53 13.34 65.15 -46.10
C THR A 53 12.33 64.96 -44.96
N VAL A 54 11.26 65.76 -44.92
CA VAL A 54 10.16 65.60 -43.94
C VAL A 54 9.41 64.29 -44.15
N MET A 55 9.17 63.88 -45.40
CA MET A 55 8.53 62.60 -45.70
C MET A 55 9.40 61.40 -45.30
N ILE A 56 10.71 61.45 -45.54
CA ILE A 56 11.64 60.39 -45.10
C ILE A 56 11.69 60.32 -43.57
N LEU A 57 11.74 61.48 -42.90
CA LEU A 57 11.67 61.55 -41.43
C LEU A 57 10.38 60.94 -40.89
N LEU A 58 9.23 61.27 -41.48
CA LEU A 58 7.94 60.70 -41.11
C LEU A 58 7.90 59.18 -41.28
N ILE A 59 8.39 58.66 -42.40
CA ILE A 59 8.44 57.21 -42.66
C ILE A 59 9.35 56.53 -41.63
N THR A 60 10.53 57.08 -41.34
CA THR A 60 11.43 56.51 -40.32
C THR A 60 10.79 56.49 -38.94
N ILE A 61 10.13 57.57 -38.52
CA ILE A 61 9.40 57.64 -37.24
C ILE A 61 8.29 56.59 -37.17
N VAL A 62 7.48 56.47 -38.24
CA VAL A 62 6.39 55.48 -38.30
C VAL A 62 6.91 54.05 -38.24
N THR A 63 8.09 53.75 -38.79
CA THR A 63 8.71 52.42 -38.70
C THR A 63 9.37 52.13 -37.35
N ILE A 64 9.87 53.16 -36.64
CA ILE A 64 10.57 53.00 -35.36
C ILE A 64 9.59 52.81 -34.19
N ILE A 65 8.42 53.46 -34.22
CA ILE A 65 7.40 53.34 -33.18
C ILE A 65 6.97 51.88 -32.92
N PRO A 66 6.58 51.07 -33.92
CA PRO A 66 6.21 49.67 -33.68
C PRO A 66 7.40 48.81 -33.24
N LEU A 67 8.64 49.19 -33.57
CA LEU A 67 9.86 48.51 -33.10
C LEU A 67 10.23 48.87 -31.65
N SER A 68 9.60 49.89 -31.08
CA SER A 68 9.81 50.40 -29.72
C SER A 68 8.70 49.98 -28.74
N LEU A 69 7.64 49.34 -29.23
CA LEU A 69 6.54 48.83 -28.42
C LEU A 69 6.52 47.31 -28.42
N GLN A 70 6.67 46.70 -27.23
CA GLN A 70 6.44 45.27 -27.06
C GLN A 70 5.43 45.02 -25.94
N LYS A 71 4.57 44.03 -26.17
CA LYS A 71 3.55 43.60 -25.22
C LYS A 71 4.01 42.35 -24.49
N LEU A 72 3.92 42.37 -23.16
CA LEU A 72 4.11 41.22 -22.30
C LEU A 72 2.75 40.72 -21.80
N SER A 73 2.50 39.42 -21.84
CA SER A 73 1.25 38.85 -21.34
C SER A 73 1.13 39.03 -19.82
N SER A 74 -0.10 39.08 -19.30
CA SER A 74 -0.34 39.12 -17.85
C SER A 74 0.16 37.87 -17.13
N THR A 75 0.37 36.78 -17.86
CA THR A 75 0.84 35.49 -17.33
C THR A 75 2.35 35.30 -17.49
N GLU A 76 3.09 36.31 -17.94
CA GLU A 76 4.53 36.23 -18.22
C GLU A 76 5.31 37.28 -17.42
N PHE A 77 6.47 36.88 -16.92
CA PHE A 77 7.54 37.79 -16.54
C PHE A 77 8.49 37.97 -17.73
N GLY A 78 9.00 39.19 -17.89
CA GLY A 78 9.93 39.52 -18.96
C GLY A 78 11.09 40.34 -18.43
N ILE A 79 12.31 40.01 -18.84
CA ILE A 79 13.44 40.92 -18.72
C ILE A 79 13.73 41.51 -20.10
N GLU A 80 13.87 42.84 -20.12
CA GLU A 80 14.22 43.57 -21.34
C GLU A 80 15.67 43.25 -21.74
N TYR A 81 15.83 42.77 -22.98
CA TYR A 81 17.10 42.51 -23.61
C TYR A 81 17.25 43.40 -24.84
N THR A 82 18.25 44.27 -24.81
CA THR A 82 18.54 45.15 -25.94
C THR A 82 19.54 44.46 -26.88
N THR A 83 19.11 44.14 -28.10
CA THR A 83 19.90 43.40 -29.10
C THR A 83 21.26 44.06 -29.41
N TYR A 84 21.27 45.39 -29.52
CA TYR A 84 22.45 46.15 -29.94
C TYR A 84 23.45 46.42 -28.81
N SER A 85 22.97 46.72 -27.60
CA SER A 85 23.83 47.01 -26.45
C SER A 85 24.19 45.76 -25.64
N LYS A 86 23.51 44.62 -25.89
CA LYS A 86 23.63 43.36 -25.14
C LYS A 86 23.51 43.57 -23.63
N LYS A 87 22.71 44.55 -23.21
CA LYS A 87 22.41 44.84 -21.80
C LYS A 87 21.09 44.18 -21.42
N LEU A 88 21.07 43.54 -20.26
CA LEU A 88 19.86 43.18 -19.53
C LEU A 88 19.45 44.37 -18.66
N ASP A 89 18.15 44.61 -18.54
CA ASP A 89 17.61 45.47 -17.49
C ASP A 89 17.67 44.75 -16.13
N ASP A 90 17.84 45.52 -15.05
CA ASP A 90 18.01 44.97 -13.69
C ASP A 90 16.67 44.55 -13.06
N ALA A 91 15.54 44.99 -13.63
CA ALA A 91 14.22 44.75 -13.09
C ALA A 91 13.37 43.79 -13.94
N ALA A 92 12.84 42.74 -13.32
CA ALA A 92 11.80 41.91 -13.90
C ALA A 92 10.53 42.74 -14.14
N LYS A 93 10.05 42.77 -15.39
CA LYS A 93 8.79 43.44 -15.75
C LYS A 93 7.63 42.46 -15.69
N THR A 94 6.51 42.93 -15.17
CA THR A 94 5.23 42.21 -15.16
C THR A 94 4.43 42.51 -16.41
N GLY A 95 3.36 41.75 -16.67
CA GLY A 95 2.50 41.92 -17.85
C GLY A 95 2.02 43.35 -18.06
N GLY A 96 2.01 43.78 -19.32
CA GLY A 96 1.75 45.17 -19.69
C GLY A 96 2.33 45.54 -21.05
N LEU A 97 2.06 46.78 -21.46
CA LEU A 97 2.72 47.38 -22.62
C LEU A 97 3.96 48.13 -22.12
N HIS A 98 5.12 47.76 -22.65
CA HIS A 98 6.40 48.35 -22.27
C HIS A 98 7.02 49.06 -23.48
N THR A 99 7.59 50.22 -23.21
CA THR A 99 8.33 51.03 -24.19
C THR A 99 9.83 50.87 -23.97
N GLY A 100 10.54 50.41 -24.98
CA GLY A 100 11.98 50.20 -24.93
C GLY A 100 12.72 50.82 -26.12
N PRO A 101 14.06 50.82 -26.12
CA PRO A 101 14.87 51.23 -27.26
C PRO A 101 14.49 50.43 -28.51
N PRO A 102 14.59 51.01 -29.71
CA PRO A 102 14.19 50.31 -30.94
C PRO A 102 14.93 48.98 -31.10
N GLY A 103 14.18 47.89 -31.27
CA GLY A 103 14.74 46.54 -31.42
C GLY A 103 15.12 45.82 -30.12
N PHE A 104 14.59 46.26 -28.98
CA PHE A 104 14.59 45.46 -27.75
C PHE A 104 13.68 44.23 -27.88
N SER A 105 13.94 43.21 -27.08
CA SER A 105 13.16 41.98 -27.01
C SER A 105 13.03 41.51 -25.57
N PHE A 106 11.90 40.90 -25.21
CA PHE A 106 11.73 40.30 -23.89
C PHE A 106 12.17 38.84 -23.86
N ILE A 107 13.01 38.48 -22.89
CA ILE A 107 13.20 37.09 -22.51
C ILE A 107 12.06 36.74 -21.55
N LYS A 108 11.17 35.85 -21.99
CA LYS A 108 9.90 35.55 -21.32
C LYS A 108 9.99 34.30 -20.47
N PHE A 109 9.43 34.38 -19.28
CA PHE A 109 9.19 33.27 -18.38
C PHE A 109 7.74 33.28 -17.93
N PRO A 110 7.11 32.12 -17.73
CA PRO A 110 5.77 32.07 -17.16
C PRO A 110 5.79 32.53 -15.69
N SER A 111 4.80 33.34 -15.33
CA SER A 111 4.53 33.77 -13.94
C SER A 111 3.55 32.82 -13.21
N THR A 112 2.92 31.93 -13.95
CA THR A 112 1.99 30.93 -13.42
C THR A 112 2.74 29.70 -12.90
N PHE A 113 2.09 28.92 -12.04
CA PHE A 113 2.59 27.61 -11.64
C PHE A 113 2.64 26.65 -12.84
N LEU A 114 3.75 25.92 -12.95
CA LEU A 114 3.94 24.86 -13.94
C LEU A 114 3.91 23.52 -13.21
N SER A 115 3.27 22.53 -13.81
CA SER A 115 3.30 21.15 -13.32
C SER A 115 4.24 20.34 -14.19
N GLU A 116 5.24 19.71 -13.58
CA GLU A 116 6.03 18.67 -14.23
C GLU A 116 5.49 17.32 -13.77
N ASP A 117 5.10 16.47 -14.73
CA ASP A 117 4.79 15.08 -14.46
C ASP A 117 5.98 14.21 -14.86
N LEU A 118 6.46 13.40 -13.92
CA LEU A 118 7.48 12.38 -14.15
C LEU A 118 6.75 11.03 -14.22
N PRO A 119 6.34 10.59 -15.44
CA PRO A 119 5.43 9.46 -15.59
C PRO A 119 6.06 8.12 -15.19
N ARG A 120 7.40 7.99 -15.34
CA ARG A 120 8.19 6.81 -14.96
C ARG A 120 9.60 7.24 -14.56
N GLY A 121 9.78 7.54 -13.28
CA GLY A 121 11.10 7.67 -12.68
C GLY A 121 11.54 6.33 -12.09
N THR A 122 12.85 6.08 -12.07
CA THR A 122 13.43 4.92 -11.38
C THR A 122 14.39 5.42 -10.31
N CYS A 123 14.30 4.88 -9.10
CA CYS A 123 15.26 5.15 -8.03
C CYS A 123 15.68 3.85 -7.35
N VAL A 124 16.73 3.93 -6.53
CA VAL A 124 17.23 2.80 -5.75
C VAL A 124 16.92 3.11 -4.28
N SER A 125 16.27 2.17 -3.59
CA SER A 125 15.98 2.26 -2.17
C SER A 125 17.26 2.07 -1.33
N GLN A 126 17.17 2.34 -0.03
CA GLN A 126 18.26 2.08 0.92
C GLN A 126 18.72 0.61 0.89
N ASP A 127 17.79 -0.32 0.64
CA ASP A 127 18.05 -1.77 0.57
C ASP A 127 18.72 -2.20 -0.75
N GLY A 128 18.96 -1.27 -1.68
CA GLY A 128 19.54 -1.56 -2.99
C GLY A 128 18.55 -2.11 -4.01
N LEU A 129 17.25 -2.04 -3.73
CA LEU A 129 16.20 -2.48 -4.66
C LEU A 129 15.79 -1.32 -5.57
N ARG A 130 15.57 -1.62 -6.85
CA ARG A 130 15.08 -0.63 -7.80
C ARG A 130 13.57 -0.48 -7.67
N VAL A 131 13.11 0.76 -7.53
CA VAL A 131 11.70 1.11 -7.40
C VAL A 131 11.33 2.06 -8.52
N ASP A 132 10.20 1.79 -9.17
CA ASP A 132 9.66 2.67 -10.19
C ASP A 132 8.63 3.59 -9.53
N TYR A 133 8.71 4.90 -9.80
CA TYR A 133 7.83 5.88 -9.17
C TYR A 133 7.20 6.80 -10.22
N LYS A 134 6.01 7.29 -9.87
CA LYS A 134 5.31 8.34 -10.61
C LYS A 134 5.06 9.52 -9.68
N VAL A 135 5.63 10.67 -10.01
CA VAL A 135 5.57 11.89 -9.19
C VAL A 135 5.21 13.06 -10.08
N THR A 136 4.33 13.93 -9.58
CA THR A 136 4.06 15.22 -10.19
C THR A 136 4.40 16.30 -9.18
N PHE A 137 5.14 17.32 -9.59
CA PHE A 137 5.43 18.47 -8.74
C PHE A 137 5.14 19.77 -9.46
N GLN A 138 4.74 20.77 -8.67
CA GLN A 138 4.41 22.10 -9.14
C GLN A 138 5.47 23.09 -8.70
N TYR A 139 5.95 23.90 -9.65
CA TYR A 139 6.98 24.89 -9.39
C TYR A 139 6.66 26.22 -10.09
N GLN A 140 7.27 27.31 -9.62
CA GLN A 140 7.11 28.63 -10.20
C GLN A 140 8.34 29.52 -10.10
N ILE A 141 8.36 30.48 -11.03
CA ILE A 141 9.20 31.67 -11.16
C ILE A 141 9.06 32.76 -10.08
N MET A 142 10.00 33.06 -9.18
CA MET A 142 9.94 34.37 -8.47
C MET A 142 10.51 35.47 -9.35
N ALA A 143 9.90 36.66 -9.32
CA ALA A 143 10.42 37.84 -10.01
C ALA A 143 11.84 38.22 -9.56
N GLU A 144 12.15 38.05 -8.26
CA GLU A 144 13.47 38.31 -7.66
C GLU A 144 14.56 37.36 -8.19
N ASN A 145 14.16 36.12 -8.46
CA ASN A 145 15.04 35.03 -8.90
C ASN A 145 15.17 34.94 -10.44
N LEU A 146 14.45 35.77 -11.18
CA LEU A 146 14.42 35.76 -12.64
C LEU A 146 15.76 36.18 -13.26
N LEU A 147 16.35 37.26 -12.75
CA LEU A 147 17.62 37.77 -13.24
C LEU A 147 18.76 36.74 -13.09
N PRO A 148 19.04 36.16 -11.90
CA PRO A 148 20.08 35.15 -11.76
C PRO A 148 19.78 33.87 -12.55
N ALA A 149 18.51 33.49 -12.69
CA ALA A 149 18.11 32.37 -13.55
C ALA A 149 18.45 32.61 -15.03
N ILE A 150 18.20 33.81 -15.56
CA ILE A 150 18.53 34.16 -16.94
C ILE A 150 20.05 34.20 -17.15
N PHE A 151 20.82 34.74 -16.20
CA PHE A 151 22.28 34.74 -16.31
C PHE A 151 22.86 33.32 -16.39
N LYS A 152 22.31 32.38 -15.61
CA LYS A 152 22.78 30.99 -15.57
C LYS A 152 22.29 30.15 -16.75
N TYR A 153 21.01 30.25 -17.10
CA TYR A 153 20.35 29.33 -18.04
C TYR A 153 19.99 29.95 -19.40
N ARG A 154 20.06 31.28 -19.53
CA ARG A 154 19.75 32.10 -20.71
C ARG A 154 18.29 32.11 -21.15
N ASN A 155 17.67 30.94 -21.29
CA ASN A 155 16.34 30.75 -21.85
C ASN A 155 15.47 29.86 -20.97
N PHE A 156 14.15 30.04 -21.07
CA PHE A 156 13.15 29.22 -20.37
C PHE A 156 13.31 27.72 -20.66
N ALA A 157 13.52 27.32 -21.92
CA ALA A 157 13.62 25.91 -22.29
C ALA A 157 14.83 25.21 -21.64
N THR A 158 15.95 25.91 -21.47
CA THR A 158 17.14 25.38 -20.80
C THR A 158 16.93 25.31 -19.29
N TRP A 159 16.31 26.35 -18.72
CA TRP A 159 15.97 26.42 -17.30
C TRP A 159 14.99 25.31 -16.90
N SER A 160 13.91 25.10 -17.66
CA SER A 160 12.93 24.04 -17.40
C SER A 160 13.55 22.64 -17.42
N LYS A 161 14.47 22.37 -18.36
CA LYS A 161 15.25 21.11 -18.36
C LYS A 161 16.13 20.96 -17.11
N ALA A 162 16.74 22.05 -16.64
CA ALA A 162 17.53 22.05 -15.42
C ALA A 162 16.67 21.79 -14.18
N VAL A 163 15.47 22.38 -14.10
CA VAL A 163 14.49 22.14 -13.04
C VAL A 163 14.06 20.66 -13.04
N SER A 164 13.72 20.10 -14.20
CA SER A 164 13.32 18.69 -14.33
C SER A 164 14.45 17.73 -13.92
N SER A 165 15.69 18.04 -14.31
CA SER A 165 16.88 17.25 -13.94
C SER A 165 17.18 17.34 -12.44
N ALA A 166 17.14 18.54 -11.86
CA ALA A 166 17.35 18.76 -10.43
C ALA A 166 16.25 18.10 -9.59
N GLY A 167 14.99 18.19 -10.03
CA GLY A 167 13.87 17.54 -9.37
C GLY A 167 13.97 16.02 -9.40
N THR A 168 14.34 15.44 -10.54
CA THR A 168 14.61 14.00 -10.64
C THR A 168 15.72 13.56 -9.69
N SER A 169 16.81 14.33 -9.63
CA SER A 169 17.93 14.07 -8.72
C SER A 169 17.52 14.15 -7.25
N ALA A 170 16.69 15.14 -6.87
CA ALA A 170 16.21 15.29 -5.50
C ALA A 170 15.33 14.10 -5.09
N ILE A 171 14.40 13.69 -5.95
CA ILE A 171 13.53 12.54 -5.70
C ILE A 171 14.34 11.24 -5.57
N GLN A 172 15.31 11.02 -6.47
CA GLN A 172 16.21 9.87 -6.40
C GLN A 172 17.03 9.85 -5.11
N HIS A 173 17.48 11.02 -4.65
CA HIS A 173 18.20 11.13 -3.38
C HIS A 173 17.29 10.72 -2.21
N THR A 174 16.05 11.23 -2.14
CA THR A 174 15.11 10.84 -1.10
C THR A 174 14.82 9.34 -1.10
N CYS A 175 14.66 8.71 -2.27
CA CYS A 175 14.43 7.27 -2.33
C CYS A 175 15.53 6.46 -1.63
N SER A 176 16.78 6.91 -1.73
CA SER A 176 17.93 6.22 -1.12
C SER A 176 17.95 6.29 0.41
N GLU A 177 17.16 7.17 1.02
CA GLU A 177 17.04 7.32 2.47
C GLU A 177 16.06 6.29 3.09
N PHE A 178 15.19 5.67 2.28
CA PHE A 178 14.11 4.81 2.77
C PHE A 178 14.25 3.36 2.31
N GLU A 179 13.94 2.44 3.22
CA GLU A 179 13.73 1.02 2.91
C GLU A 179 12.48 0.81 2.06
N ILE A 180 12.45 -0.26 1.26
CA ILE A 180 11.34 -0.56 0.34
C ILE A 180 10.02 -0.82 1.07
N SER A 181 10.10 -1.36 2.29
CA SER A 181 8.95 -1.64 3.17
C SER A 181 8.21 -0.36 3.57
N ASN A 182 8.93 0.75 3.71
CA ASN A 182 8.39 2.04 4.16
C ASN A 182 7.64 2.78 3.05
N PHE A 183 7.90 2.48 1.77
CA PHE A 183 7.18 3.08 0.65
C PHE A 183 5.67 2.80 0.68
N GLN A 184 5.27 1.64 1.23
CA GLN A 184 3.86 1.28 1.42
C GLN A 184 3.34 1.75 2.80
N ASN A 185 4.12 1.54 3.86
CA ASN A 185 3.67 1.80 5.23
C ASN A 185 3.63 3.30 5.59
N GLN A 186 4.54 4.10 5.03
CA GLN A 186 4.82 5.48 5.45
C GLN A 186 4.85 6.46 4.27
N ARG A 187 3.98 6.25 3.28
CA ARG A 187 3.92 7.07 2.06
C ARG A 187 3.81 8.58 2.31
N GLY A 188 3.07 8.99 3.33
CA GLY A 188 2.91 10.41 3.69
C GLY A 188 4.21 11.05 4.19
N VAL A 189 5.01 10.32 4.96
CA VAL A 189 6.32 10.79 5.47
C VAL A 189 7.32 10.92 4.33
N ILE A 190 7.33 9.94 3.41
CA ILE A 190 8.20 9.95 2.23
C ILE A 190 7.84 11.12 1.33
N GLN A 191 6.55 11.37 1.10
CA GLN A 191 6.11 12.50 0.28
C GLN A 191 6.56 13.84 0.87
N ALA A 192 6.41 14.04 2.19
CA ALA A 192 6.88 15.24 2.86
C ALA A 192 8.40 15.40 2.74
N ARG A 193 9.17 14.33 2.96
CA ARG A 193 10.63 14.34 2.83
C ARG A 193 11.08 14.58 1.38
N MET A 194 10.36 14.06 0.39
CA MET A 194 10.61 14.32 -1.02
C MET A 194 10.36 15.79 -1.36
N GLU A 195 9.30 16.39 -0.80
CA GLU A 195 9.01 17.80 -0.97
C GLU A 195 10.09 18.70 -0.35
N ASP A 196 10.56 18.37 0.86
CA ASP A 196 11.63 19.11 1.54
C ASP A 196 12.94 19.06 0.74
N ASN A 197 13.39 17.86 0.34
CA ASN A 197 14.60 17.72 -0.49
C ASN A 197 14.46 18.40 -1.86
N LEU A 198 13.25 18.41 -2.43
CA LEU A 198 12.97 19.11 -3.67
C LEU A 198 13.06 20.64 -3.49
N ARG A 199 12.53 21.17 -2.38
CA ARG A 199 12.65 22.60 -2.02
C ARG A 199 14.12 22.98 -1.84
N ASP A 200 14.88 22.21 -1.08
CA ASP A 200 16.30 22.46 -0.86
C ASP A 200 17.10 22.48 -2.17
N LYS A 201 16.74 21.63 -3.14
CA LYS A 201 17.46 21.54 -4.41
C LYS A 201 17.05 22.60 -5.44
N LEU A 202 15.78 23.00 -5.45
CA LEU A 202 15.24 23.93 -6.44
C LEU A 202 15.26 25.39 -5.99
N ASP A 203 14.80 25.67 -4.78
CA ASP A 203 14.79 27.02 -4.19
C ASP A 203 16.19 27.40 -3.68
N GLY A 204 16.93 26.39 -3.23
CA GLY A 204 18.24 26.54 -2.61
C GLY A 204 18.11 26.51 -1.08
N SER A 205 19.09 25.89 -0.44
CA SER A 205 19.13 25.79 1.02
C SER A 205 20.12 26.81 1.58
N ALA A 206 19.63 27.70 2.46
CA ALA A 206 20.47 28.63 3.20
C ALA A 206 21.51 27.91 4.08
N GLU A 207 21.22 26.67 4.50
CA GLU A 207 22.13 25.86 5.33
C GLU A 207 23.28 25.25 4.53
N THR A 208 23.03 24.84 3.29
CA THR A 208 24.06 24.19 2.44
C THR A 208 24.84 25.21 1.61
N GLY A 209 24.33 26.43 1.45
CA GLY A 209 24.94 27.47 0.62
C GLY A 209 24.85 27.20 -0.89
N ASP A 210 24.02 26.23 -1.31
CA ASP A 210 23.78 25.91 -2.73
C ASP A 210 22.69 26.87 -3.26
N PRO A 211 22.97 27.71 -4.27
CA PRO A 211 22.02 28.70 -4.79
C PRO A 211 20.85 28.07 -5.59
N GLY A 212 20.76 26.74 -5.68
CA GLY A 212 19.65 26.04 -6.31
C GLY A 212 19.49 26.32 -7.81
N VAL A 213 18.26 26.12 -8.29
CA VAL A 213 17.83 26.34 -9.69
C VAL A 213 16.87 27.54 -9.80
N TYR A 214 16.76 28.34 -8.72
CA TYR A 214 15.93 29.55 -8.70
C TYR A 214 14.45 29.27 -9.01
N ALA A 215 13.95 28.13 -8.54
CA ALA A 215 12.57 27.68 -8.76
C ALA A 215 11.91 27.36 -7.42
N LEU A 216 10.80 28.01 -7.10
CA LEU A 216 10.04 27.71 -5.89
C LEU A 216 9.12 26.53 -6.13
N VAL A 217 9.19 25.56 -5.22
CA VAL A 217 8.30 24.39 -5.20
C VAL A 217 7.04 24.74 -4.42
N ILE A 218 5.88 24.52 -5.03
CA ILE A 218 4.58 24.77 -4.40
C ILE A 218 4.10 23.49 -3.69
N ALA A 219 4.12 22.37 -4.41
CA ALA A 219 3.65 21.09 -3.91
C ALA A 219 4.27 19.94 -4.70
N LEU A 220 4.48 18.81 -4.03
CA LEU A 220 4.84 17.55 -4.65
C LEU A 220 3.78 16.50 -4.31
N GLN A 221 3.32 15.79 -5.34
CA GLN A 221 2.41 14.67 -5.21
C GLN A 221 3.06 13.40 -5.74
N LEU A 222 3.35 12.49 -4.82
CA LEU A 222 3.63 11.10 -5.16
C LEU A 222 2.32 10.47 -5.65
N GLN A 223 2.31 9.82 -6.82
CA GLN A 223 1.12 9.15 -7.38
C GLN A 223 1.20 7.64 -7.15
N ASN A 224 2.22 6.99 -7.68
CA ASN A 224 2.38 5.54 -7.57
C ASN A 224 3.83 5.17 -7.29
N VAL A 225 4.01 4.04 -6.61
CA VAL A 225 5.30 3.43 -6.32
C VAL A 225 5.17 1.93 -6.63
N ASP A 226 5.77 1.52 -7.73
CA ASP A 226 5.77 0.15 -8.20
C ASP A 226 7.00 -0.58 -7.66
N ILE A 227 6.73 -1.59 -6.84
CA ILE A 227 7.74 -2.49 -6.26
C ILE A 227 7.91 -3.68 -7.21
N PRO A 228 9.15 -4.13 -7.51
CA PRO A 228 9.38 -5.28 -8.37
C PRO A 228 8.61 -6.54 -7.92
N GLU A 229 8.01 -7.25 -8.87
CA GLU A 229 7.19 -8.44 -8.62
C GLU A 229 7.97 -9.54 -7.88
N ASP A 230 9.25 -9.72 -8.21
CA ASP A 230 10.12 -10.71 -7.55
C ASP A 230 10.21 -10.49 -6.03
N TYR A 231 10.27 -9.22 -5.60
CA TYR A 231 10.31 -8.89 -4.19
C TYR A 231 8.95 -9.14 -3.53
N GLN A 232 7.85 -8.78 -4.19
CA GLN A 232 6.49 -9.02 -3.67
C GLN A 232 6.27 -10.51 -3.47
N LYS A 233 6.62 -11.33 -4.47
CA LYS A 233 6.53 -12.79 -4.38
C LYS A 233 7.38 -13.35 -3.24
N ALA A 234 8.60 -12.87 -3.05
CA ALA A 234 9.44 -13.30 -1.93
C ALA A 234 8.85 -12.93 -0.56
N VAL A 235 8.19 -11.77 -0.45
CA VAL A 235 7.47 -11.35 0.77
C VAL A 235 6.24 -12.21 1.00
N GLU A 236 5.46 -12.50 -0.04
CA GLU A 236 4.29 -13.39 0.02
C GLU A 236 4.68 -14.80 0.47
N GLU A 237 5.74 -15.37 -0.13
CA GLU A 237 6.27 -16.69 0.26
C GLU A 237 6.74 -16.70 1.71
N LYS A 238 7.42 -15.64 2.16
CA LYS A 238 7.83 -15.49 3.55
C LYS A 238 6.64 -15.41 4.50
N GLN A 239 5.61 -14.64 4.17
CA GLN A 239 4.40 -14.50 4.98
C GLN A 239 3.64 -15.82 5.05
N ALA A 240 3.46 -16.50 3.92
CA ALA A 240 2.83 -17.82 3.87
C ALA A 240 3.59 -18.86 4.72
N ALA A 241 4.92 -18.83 4.71
CA ALA A 241 5.74 -19.70 5.57
C ALA A 241 5.56 -19.39 7.06
N VAL A 242 5.51 -18.11 7.44
CA VAL A 242 5.26 -17.69 8.83
C VAL A 242 3.88 -18.13 9.30
N GLU A 243 2.86 -17.96 8.46
CA GLU A 243 1.49 -18.41 8.75
C GLU A 243 1.40 -19.93 8.89
N ALA A 244 2.09 -20.68 8.01
CA ALA A 244 2.17 -22.14 8.09
C ALA A 244 2.84 -22.61 9.39
N ILE A 245 3.92 -21.95 9.83
CA ILE A 245 4.59 -22.24 11.10
C ILE A 245 3.64 -21.98 12.27
N ALA A 246 2.94 -20.84 12.27
CA ALA A 246 1.98 -20.50 13.32
C ALA A 246 0.82 -21.51 13.38
N LEU A 247 0.29 -21.92 12.22
CA LEU A 247 -0.74 -22.95 12.14
C LEU A 247 -0.25 -24.29 12.69
N ALA A 248 0.95 -24.73 12.30
CA ALA A 248 1.53 -25.98 12.78
C ALA A 248 1.77 -25.97 14.31
N GLN A 249 2.19 -24.83 14.86
CA GLN A 249 2.33 -24.66 16.32
C GLN A 249 0.97 -24.78 17.02
N ASN A 250 -0.07 -24.13 16.49
CA ASN A 250 -1.43 -24.22 17.03
C ASN A 250 -1.98 -25.65 16.97
N GLN A 251 -1.80 -26.34 15.84
CA GLN A 251 -2.20 -27.75 15.67
C GLN A 251 -1.45 -28.67 16.65
N ARG A 252 -0.16 -28.43 16.87
CA ARG A 252 0.64 -29.17 17.86
C ARG A 252 0.10 -28.98 19.29
N VAL A 253 -0.23 -27.75 19.68
CA VAL A 253 -0.79 -27.48 21.01
C VAL A 253 -2.15 -28.15 21.17
N GLN A 254 -2.99 -28.11 20.12
CA GLN A 254 -4.28 -28.79 20.11
C GLN A 254 -4.13 -30.31 20.24
N SER A 255 -3.22 -30.93 19.48
CA SER A 255 -3.01 -32.39 19.54
C SER A 255 -2.47 -32.85 20.89
N ILE A 256 -1.56 -32.09 21.51
CA ILE A 256 -1.09 -32.35 22.88
C ILE A 256 -2.23 -32.24 23.88
N THR A 257 -3.08 -31.21 23.75
CA THR A 257 -4.23 -31.00 24.63
C THR A 257 -5.24 -32.14 24.51
N GLN A 258 -5.54 -32.58 23.29
CA GLN A 258 -6.40 -33.74 23.03
C GLN A 258 -5.81 -35.02 23.60
N ALA A 259 -4.51 -35.28 23.40
CA ALA A 259 -3.83 -36.45 23.94
C ALA A 259 -3.84 -36.46 25.48
N ASN A 260 -3.58 -35.31 26.12
CA ASN A 260 -3.66 -35.18 27.58
C ASN A 260 -5.09 -35.37 28.09
N THR A 261 -6.09 -34.85 27.38
CA THR A 261 -7.51 -35.03 27.74
C THR A 261 -7.92 -36.50 27.63
N ALA A 262 -7.51 -37.19 26.58
CA ALA A 262 -7.76 -38.62 26.39
C ALA A 262 -7.07 -39.47 27.47
N LEU A 263 -5.84 -39.10 27.85
CA LEU A 263 -5.12 -39.76 28.93
C LEU A 263 -5.80 -39.51 30.29
N LEU A 264 -6.25 -38.28 30.55
CA LEU A 264 -7.00 -37.94 31.77
C LEU A 264 -8.34 -38.70 31.82
N SER A 265 -9.11 -38.74 30.72
CA SER A 265 -10.37 -39.48 30.66
C SER A 265 -10.17 -40.97 30.88
N ALA A 266 -9.14 -41.57 30.28
CA ALA A 266 -8.81 -42.98 30.48
C ALA A 266 -8.39 -43.28 31.93
N ARG A 267 -7.65 -42.36 32.59
CA ARG A 267 -7.32 -42.49 34.01
C ARG A 267 -8.56 -42.40 34.91
N GLU A 268 -9.45 -41.46 34.63
CA GLU A 268 -10.71 -41.33 35.39
C GLU A 268 -11.62 -42.54 35.19
N GLU A 269 -11.68 -43.10 33.98
CA GLU A 269 -12.42 -44.33 33.71
C GLU A 269 -11.82 -45.54 34.46
N ALA A 270 -10.50 -45.71 34.41
CA ALA A 270 -9.81 -46.75 35.19
C ALA A 270 -10.06 -46.60 36.70
N ARG A 271 -10.06 -45.36 37.21
CA ARG A 271 -10.39 -45.06 38.62
C ARG A 271 -11.82 -45.46 38.96
N LYS A 272 -12.79 -45.08 38.14
CA LYS A 272 -14.21 -45.46 38.31
C LYS A 272 -14.40 -46.98 38.35
N ILE A 273 -13.71 -47.71 37.47
CA ILE A 273 -13.76 -49.18 37.45
C ILE A 273 -13.22 -49.76 38.76
N ASN A 274 -12.08 -49.25 39.23
CA ASN A 274 -11.49 -49.71 40.49
C ASN A 274 -12.39 -49.39 41.69
N ASP A 275 -12.93 -48.17 41.78
CA ASP A 275 -13.82 -47.77 42.86
C ASP A 275 -15.12 -48.60 42.84
N THR A 276 -15.66 -48.91 41.67
CA THR A 276 -16.83 -49.79 41.52
C THR A 276 -16.50 -51.21 41.99
N ALA A 277 -15.35 -51.77 41.59
CA ALA A 277 -14.93 -53.11 42.01
C ALA A 277 -14.69 -53.20 43.54
N VAL A 278 -14.09 -52.18 44.15
CA VAL A 278 -13.89 -52.11 45.62
C VAL A 278 -15.23 -52.00 46.34
N ASN A 279 -16.14 -51.15 45.84
CA ASN A 279 -17.48 -51.01 46.41
C ASN A 279 -18.26 -52.31 46.31
N GLU A 280 -18.29 -52.97 45.15
CA GLU A 280 -18.93 -54.28 44.97
C GLU A 280 -18.35 -55.34 45.90
N ALA A 281 -17.02 -55.41 46.02
CA ALA A 281 -16.37 -56.32 46.96
C ALA A 281 -16.78 -56.05 48.41
N SER A 282 -16.85 -54.77 48.82
CA SER A 282 -17.29 -54.38 50.17
C SER A 282 -18.75 -54.76 50.44
N ILE A 283 -19.63 -54.61 49.45
CA ILE A 283 -21.04 -55.01 49.53
C ILE A 283 -21.16 -56.52 49.68
N VAL A 284 -20.40 -57.28 48.90
CA VAL A 284 -20.38 -58.75 48.97
C VAL A 284 -19.87 -59.23 50.33
N LEU A 285 -18.78 -58.66 50.85
CA LEU A 285 -18.25 -58.99 52.18
C LEU A 285 -19.25 -58.64 53.28
N THR A 286 -19.86 -57.46 53.23
CA THR A 286 -20.88 -57.03 54.21
C THR A 286 -22.09 -57.95 54.17
N LYS A 287 -22.58 -58.30 52.97
CA LYS A 287 -23.70 -59.22 52.81
C LYS A 287 -23.37 -60.62 53.35
N ALA A 288 -22.18 -61.14 53.03
CA ALA A 288 -21.72 -62.43 53.55
C ALA A 288 -21.60 -62.41 55.09
N GLY A 289 -21.11 -61.31 55.66
CA GLY A 289 -21.05 -61.10 57.11
C GLY A 289 -22.43 -61.07 57.77
N LEU A 290 -23.37 -60.31 57.20
CA LEU A 290 -24.76 -60.25 57.69
C LEU A 290 -25.46 -61.61 57.61
N GLN A 291 -25.24 -62.38 56.53
CA GLN A 291 -25.79 -63.74 56.40
C GLN A 291 -25.17 -64.71 57.41
N ALA A 292 -23.87 -64.60 57.65
CA ALA A 292 -23.21 -65.38 58.69
C ALA A 292 -23.77 -65.03 60.08
N GLU A 293 -23.96 -63.74 60.39
CA GLU A 293 -24.55 -63.29 61.64
C GLU A 293 -26.01 -63.78 61.79
N GLU A 294 -26.84 -63.62 60.75
CA GLU A 294 -28.22 -64.10 60.71
C GLU A 294 -28.31 -65.61 60.99
N THR A 295 -27.47 -66.41 60.32
CA THR A 295 -27.46 -67.88 60.52
C THR A 295 -27.00 -68.25 61.93
N THR A 296 -25.95 -67.61 62.46
CA THR A 296 -25.51 -67.85 63.84
C THR A 296 -26.58 -67.47 64.86
N PHE A 297 -27.27 -66.35 64.67
CA PHE A 297 -28.37 -65.91 65.52
C PHE A 297 -29.56 -66.89 65.47
N ALA A 298 -29.92 -67.38 64.27
CA ALA A 298 -30.96 -68.40 64.11
C ALA A 298 -30.60 -69.69 64.88
N PHE A 299 -29.37 -70.19 64.77
CA PHE A 299 -28.95 -71.39 65.51
C PHE A 299 -28.92 -71.18 67.03
N VAL A 300 -28.48 -70.01 67.52
CA VAL A 300 -28.49 -69.68 68.95
C VAL A 300 -29.92 -69.63 69.49
N THR A 301 -30.82 -68.93 68.81
CA THR A 301 -32.23 -68.84 69.22
C THR A 301 -32.92 -70.20 69.17
N GLU A 302 -32.65 -71.04 68.18
CA GLU A 302 -33.14 -72.42 68.15
C GLU A 302 -32.62 -73.24 69.33
N ALA A 303 -31.33 -73.14 69.66
CA ALA A 303 -30.75 -73.82 70.81
C ALA A 303 -31.41 -73.36 72.13
N GLU A 304 -31.64 -72.06 72.31
CA GLU A 304 -32.35 -71.51 73.48
C GLU A 304 -33.79 -72.01 73.58
N VAL A 305 -34.53 -72.02 72.46
CA VAL A 305 -35.89 -72.58 72.40
C VAL A 305 -35.89 -74.06 72.77
N LEU A 306 -34.90 -74.84 72.31
CA LEU A 306 -34.78 -76.26 72.65
C LEU A 306 -34.45 -76.48 74.12
N VAL A 307 -33.56 -75.67 74.70
CA VAL A 307 -33.27 -75.70 76.14
C VAL A 307 -34.53 -75.36 76.96
N GLY A 308 -35.27 -74.33 76.56
CA GLY A 308 -36.55 -73.96 77.19
C GLY A 308 -37.62 -75.04 77.08
N ALA A 309 -37.74 -75.69 75.91
CA ALA A 309 -38.66 -76.80 75.69
C ALA A 309 -38.28 -78.02 76.55
N LYS A 310 -36.99 -78.35 76.66
CA LYS A 310 -36.49 -79.42 77.53
C LYS A 310 -36.87 -79.19 78.99
N ALA A 311 -36.69 -77.96 79.49
CA ALA A 311 -37.03 -77.60 80.86
C ALA A 311 -38.55 -77.63 81.12
N SER A 312 -39.36 -77.16 80.16
CA SER A 312 -40.82 -77.06 80.32
C SER A 312 -41.53 -78.41 80.25
N PHE A 313 -41.05 -79.34 79.41
CA PHE A 313 -41.66 -80.66 79.20
C PHE A 313 -40.92 -81.80 79.92
N ASN A 314 -39.90 -81.50 80.73
CA ASN A 314 -39.08 -82.45 81.47
C ASN A 314 -38.56 -83.62 80.60
N LEU A 315 -38.13 -83.31 79.38
CA LEU A 315 -37.77 -84.29 78.36
C LEU A 315 -36.37 -84.88 78.62
N THR A 316 -36.24 -86.21 78.47
CA THR A 316 -34.93 -86.89 78.43
C THR A 316 -34.18 -86.55 77.15
N THR A 317 -32.88 -86.85 77.08
CA THR A 317 -32.04 -86.61 75.90
C THR A 317 -32.59 -87.25 74.62
N GLU A 318 -33.14 -88.48 74.70
CA GLU A 318 -33.83 -89.10 73.56
C GLU A 318 -35.14 -88.36 73.18
N GLY A 319 -35.87 -87.82 74.16
CA GLY A 319 -37.13 -87.09 73.92
C GLY A 319 -36.95 -85.77 73.19
N VAL A 320 -35.85 -85.05 73.44
CA VAL A 320 -35.51 -83.80 72.73
C VAL A 320 -35.17 -84.10 71.26
N LEU A 321 -34.43 -85.19 70.99
CA LEU A 321 -34.10 -85.60 69.62
C LEU A 321 -35.34 -85.97 68.81
N ALA A 322 -36.31 -86.68 69.42
CA ALA A 322 -37.58 -87.01 68.78
C ALA A 322 -38.45 -85.76 68.49
N TYR A 323 -38.40 -84.75 69.38
CA TYR A 323 -39.09 -83.48 69.17
C TYR A 323 -38.48 -82.70 67.99
N VAL A 324 -37.15 -82.59 67.94
CA VAL A 324 -36.44 -81.94 66.83
C VAL A 324 -36.71 -82.68 65.52
N SER A 325 -36.64 -84.02 65.51
CA SER A 325 -36.90 -84.81 64.31
C SER A 325 -38.32 -84.56 63.78
N ASN A 326 -39.33 -84.57 64.65
CA ASN A 326 -40.72 -84.32 64.24
C ASN A 326 -40.92 -82.90 63.70
N ARG A 327 -40.25 -81.90 64.28
CA ARG A 327 -40.31 -80.51 63.79
C ARG A 327 -39.64 -80.35 62.42
N LEU A 328 -38.48 -80.99 62.21
CA LEU A 328 -37.82 -81.01 60.91
C LEU A 328 -38.68 -81.74 59.85
N TYR A 329 -39.29 -82.87 60.20
CA TYR A 329 -40.21 -83.58 59.30
C TYR A 329 -41.45 -82.75 58.93
N ALA A 330 -41.93 -81.89 59.83
CA ALA A 330 -43.06 -81.00 59.55
C ALA A 330 -42.72 -79.81 58.63
N GLN A 331 -41.44 -79.41 58.57
CA GLN A 331 -40.99 -78.27 57.75
C GLN A 331 -40.64 -78.62 56.30
N VAL A 332 -40.36 -79.89 55.98
CA VAL A 332 -39.98 -80.29 54.62
C VAL A 332 -41.23 -80.64 53.79
N PRO A 333 -41.52 -79.95 52.66
CA PRO A 333 -42.76 -80.17 51.89
C PRO A 333 -42.85 -81.53 51.17
N ARG A 334 -41.70 -82.19 50.92
CA ARG A 334 -41.63 -83.52 50.30
C ARG A 334 -40.47 -84.33 50.88
N LEU A 335 -40.80 -85.39 51.61
CA LEU A 335 -39.85 -86.37 52.13
C LEU A 335 -39.65 -87.49 51.09
N THR A 336 -38.45 -87.59 50.51
CA THR A 336 -38.01 -88.78 49.77
C THR A 336 -37.31 -89.71 50.74
N VAL A 337 -38.04 -90.71 51.23
CA VAL A 337 -37.49 -91.72 52.15
C VAL A 337 -36.89 -92.85 51.32
N THR A 338 -35.56 -92.88 51.19
CA THR A 338 -34.85 -94.09 50.76
C THR A 338 -34.84 -95.07 51.93
N SER A 339 -35.83 -95.95 51.98
CA SER A 339 -36.00 -96.98 53.01
C SER A 339 -34.93 -98.06 52.85
N SER A 340 -33.79 -97.92 53.53
CA SER A 340 -32.88 -99.04 53.78
C SER A 340 -32.88 -99.54 55.22
N GLU A 341 -33.66 -98.96 56.14
CA GLU A 341 -33.79 -99.46 57.53
C GLU A 341 -35.14 -99.10 58.16
N PRO A 342 -35.84 -100.03 58.85
CA PRO A 342 -37.20 -99.80 59.34
C PRO A 342 -37.24 -98.97 60.63
N ALA A 343 -38.05 -97.92 60.61
CA ALA A 343 -38.36 -97.07 61.76
C ALA A 343 -39.08 -97.87 62.86
N ARG A 344 -38.47 -97.97 64.05
CA ARG A 344 -39.13 -98.47 65.26
C ARG A 344 -39.89 -97.33 65.93
N LEU A 345 -41.21 -97.26 65.66
CA LEU A 345 -42.13 -96.46 66.47
C LEU A 345 -42.48 -97.27 67.73
N SER A 346 -41.99 -96.81 68.88
CA SER A 346 -42.29 -97.39 70.19
C SER A 346 -43.73 -97.09 70.60
N ARG A 347 -44.64 -98.04 70.38
CA ARG A 347 -45.97 -98.06 71.02
C ARG A 347 -45.80 -98.61 72.43
N LYS A 348 -46.20 -97.85 73.45
CA LYS A 348 -46.24 -98.29 74.84
C LYS A 348 -47.65 -98.83 75.12
N ASP A 349 -47.75 -100.11 75.42
CA ASP A 349 -48.96 -100.77 75.90
C ASP A 349 -49.28 -100.31 77.33
N GLU A 350 -50.57 -100.10 77.63
CA GLU A 350 -51.18 -100.35 78.95
C GLU A 350 -52.72 -100.27 78.83
N LEU A 351 -53.34 -101.47 78.99
CA LEU A 351 -54.72 -101.88 79.33
C LEU A 351 -55.94 -101.16 78.72
#